data_AF-A0A7S3Y626-F1
#
_entry.id   AF-A0A7S3Y626-F1
#
_cell.length_a   1.000
_cell.length_b   1.000
_cell.length_c   1.000
_cell.angle_alpha   90.00
_cell.angle_beta   90.00
_cell.angle_gamma   90.00
#
_symmetry.space_group_name_H-M   'P 1'
#
loop_
_entity.id
_entity.type
_entity.pdbx_description
1 polymer ?
#
loop_
_entity_poly.entity_id
_entity_poly.type
_entity_poly.pdbx_seq_one_letter_code
_entity_poly.pdbx_strand_id
1 'polypeptide(L)'
;VDVRRCSTFLTLQQKLDVIEEVEKGTRLKEDIARSYGIHAVTVRRIVKTKDEIMDAAQTGSDLSFKRKLKVRLLFPVIDKKTLAWVQALKKTNYLVTPTMIQSRAEAVAKEEGIPNFRASKGWVEKFIGRHSLRMGMVDVASKKRCEHAGCSNWPFFNFEGEKRGRFCMQHKLVGMVRVKSKRCKHAGCGR
;
A
#
# COMPACT_ATOMS: atom_id res chain seq x y z
N VAL A 1 -29.71 -3.43 11.33
CA VAL A 1 -28.79 -4.50 10.88
C VAL A 1 -27.98 -3.93 9.74
N ASP A 2 -26.81 -3.38 10.06
CA ASP A 2 -26.01 -2.61 9.12
C ASP A 2 -25.25 -3.59 8.21
N VAL A 3 -25.85 -3.91 7.06
CA VAL A 3 -25.23 -4.77 6.06
C VAL A 3 -24.06 -3.99 5.50
N ARG A 4 -22.86 -4.30 5.98
CA ARG A 4 -21.60 -3.80 5.41
C ARG A 4 -21.70 -3.95 3.89
N ARG A 5 -21.70 -2.82 3.17
CA ARG A 5 -21.59 -2.80 1.70
C ARG A 5 -20.31 -3.53 1.31
N CYS A 6 -20.42 -4.82 1.03
CA CYS A 6 -19.34 -5.59 0.48
C CYS A 6 -19.29 -5.21 -0.99
N SER A 7 -18.32 -4.39 -1.38
CA SER A 7 -18.12 -4.03 -2.78
C SER A 7 -17.80 -5.30 -3.56
N THR A 8 -18.78 -5.79 -4.32
CA THR A 8 -18.67 -7.01 -5.14
C THR A 8 -17.84 -6.68 -6.38
N PHE A 9 -16.53 -6.71 -6.23
CA PHE A 9 -15.59 -6.58 -7.35
C PHE A 9 -15.63 -7.84 -8.21
N LEU A 10 -16.17 -7.73 -9.43
CA LEU A 10 -16.16 -8.79 -10.45
C LEU A 10 -14.80 -8.89 -11.14
N THR A 11 -14.36 -10.12 -11.41
CA THR A 11 -13.17 -10.42 -12.22
C THR A 11 -13.38 -10.03 -13.69
N LEU A 12 -12.33 -10.14 -14.51
CA LEU A 12 -12.47 -9.91 -15.95
C LEU A 12 -13.33 -11.02 -16.58
N GLN A 13 -13.09 -12.29 -16.19
CA GLN A 13 -13.88 -13.43 -16.64
C GLN A 13 -15.38 -13.25 -16.34
N GLN A 14 -15.73 -12.93 -15.09
CA GLN A 14 -17.13 -12.74 -14.69
C GLN A 14 -17.83 -11.61 -15.48
N LYS A 15 -17.09 -10.63 -15.98
CA LYS A 15 -17.68 -9.58 -16.82
C LYS A 15 -17.91 -10.06 -18.25
N LEU A 16 -17.04 -10.91 -18.78
CA LEU A 16 -17.22 -11.55 -20.09
C LEU A 16 -18.44 -12.48 -20.05
N ASP A 17 -18.56 -13.31 -19.00
CA ASP A 17 -19.70 -14.21 -18.81
C ASP A 17 -21.03 -13.42 -18.76
N VAL A 18 -21.05 -12.29 -18.05
CA VAL A 18 -22.21 -11.38 -18.01
C VAL A 18 -22.52 -10.76 -19.39
N ILE A 19 -21.50 -10.42 -20.19
CA ILE A 19 -21.71 -9.90 -21.56
C ILE A 19 -22.32 -10.99 -22.44
N GLU A 20 -21.77 -12.21 -22.38
CA GLU A 20 -22.25 -13.37 -23.14
C GLU A 20 -23.71 -13.72 -22.78
N GLU A 21 -24.05 -13.74 -21.48
CA GLU A 21 -25.43 -13.99 -21.02
C GLU A 21 -26.42 -12.92 -21.50
N VAL A 22 -25.99 -11.66 -21.57
CA VAL A 22 -26.83 -10.56 -22.08
C VAL A 22 -26.99 -10.65 -23.60
N GLU A 23 -25.93 -11.00 -24.33
CA GLU A 23 -25.97 -11.13 -25.80
C GLU A 23 -26.77 -12.35 -26.25
N LYS A 24 -26.77 -13.46 -25.47
CA LYS A 24 -27.67 -14.61 -25.69
C LYS A 24 -29.16 -14.28 -25.54
N GLY A 25 -29.50 -13.18 -24.87
CA GLY A 25 -30.88 -12.67 -24.75
C GLY A 25 -31.85 -13.57 -23.96
N THR A 26 -31.36 -14.61 -23.28
CA THR A 26 -32.18 -15.67 -22.68
C THR A 26 -32.77 -15.30 -21.32
N ARG A 27 -32.19 -14.30 -20.65
CA ARG A 27 -32.55 -13.88 -19.27
C ARG A 27 -32.67 -12.36 -19.20
N LEU A 28 -33.53 -11.86 -18.32
CA LEU A 28 -33.58 -10.43 -18.04
C LEU A 28 -32.31 -9.97 -17.32
N LYS A 29 -31.90 -8.72 -17.52
CA LYS A 29 -30.68 -8.14 -16.92
C LYS A 29 -30.74 -8.18 -15.39
N GLU A 30 -31.94 -8.11 -14.82
CA GLU A 30 -32.23 -8.22 -13.40
C GLU A 30 -31.99 -9.65 -12.88
N ASP A 31 -32.24 -10.68 -13.68
CA ASP A 31 -31.99 -12.08 -13.31
C ASP A 31 -30.49 -12.41 -13.34
N ILE A 32 -29.79 -11.88 -14.35
CA ILE A 32 -28.34 -11.97 -14.46
C ILE A 32 -27.71 -11.22 -13.28
N ALA A 33 -28.22 -10.05 -12.91
CA ALA A 33 -27.70 -9.33 -11.76
C ALA A 33 -27.81 -10.14 -10.45
N ARG A 34 -28.93 -10.85 -10.26
CA ARG A 34 -29.15 -11.71 -9.09
C ARG A 34 -28.19 -12.92 -9.03
N SER A 35 -27.90 -13.57 -10.16
CA SER A 35 -26.99 -14.74 -10.18
C SER A 35 -25.56 -14.38 -9.77
N TYR A 36 -25.09 -13.18 -10.12
CA TYR A 36 -23.75 -12.69 -9.76
C TYR A 36 -23.73 -11.90 -8.43
N GLY A 37 -24.85 -11.79 -7.72
CA GLY A 37 -24.94 -11.03 -6.46
C GLY A 37 -24.66 -9.53 -6.62
N ILE A 38 -24.99 -8.95 -7.78
CA ILE A 38 -24.76 -7.55 -8.13
C ILE A 38 -26.07 -6.80 -8.36
N HIS A 39 -26.05 -5.48 -8.28
CA HIS A 39 -27.19 -4.67 -8.71
C HIS A 39 -27.31 -4.60 -10.23
N ALA A 40 -28.53 -4.55 -10.75
CA ALA A 40 -28.82 -4.45 -12.20
C ALA A 40 -28.13 -3.24 -12.88
N VAL A 41 -27.93 -2.14 -12.14
CA VAL A 41 -27.14 -0.98 -12.62
C VAL A 41 -25.71 -1.38 -13.01
N THR A 42 -25.11 -2.35 -12.31
CA THR A 42 -23.78 -2.87 -12.62
C THR A 42 -23.77 -3.62 -13.93
N VAL A 43 -24.75 -4.48 -14.19
CA VAL A 43 -24.91 -5.19 -15.48
C VAL A 43 -25.05 -4.19 -16.63
N ARG A 44 -25.90 -3.16 -16.47
CA ARG A 44 -26.05 -2.09 -17.48
C ARG A 44 -24.72 -1.39 -17.77
N ARG A 45 -23.92 -1.11 -16.75
CA ARG A 45 -22.61 -0.47 -16.90
C ARG A 45 -21.57 -1.40 -17.55
N ILE A 46 -21.60 -2.70 -17.24
CA ILE A 46 -20.75 -3.70 -17.90
C ILE A 46 -21.05 -3.72 -19.40
N VAL A 47 -22.33 -3.82 -19.79
CA VAL A 47 -22.75 -3.80 -21.19
C VAL A 47 -22.34 -2.50 -21.90
N LYS A 48 -22.43 -1.35 -21.22
CA LYS A 48 -21.99 -0.06 -21.78
C LYS A 48 -20.47 0.00 -22.06
N THR A 49 -19.66 -0.76 -21.34
CA THR A 49 -18.19 -0.78 -21.47
C THR A 49 -17.70 -2.09 -22.09
N LYS A 50 -18.56 -2.80 -22.83
CA LYS A 50 -18.28 -4.15 -23.33
C LYS A 50 -17.03 -4.21 -24.20
N ASP A 51 -16.83 -3.24 -25.09
CA ASP A 51 -15.72 -3.24 -26.03
C ASP A 51 -14.37 -3.12 -25.29
N GLU A 52 -14.29 -2.21 -24.31
CA GLU A 52 -13.11 -2.06 -23.44
C GLU A 52 -12.81 -3.30 -22.56
N ILE A 53 -13.82 -4.12 -22.30
CA ILE A 53 -13.70 -5.36 -21.53
C ILE A 53 -13.18 -6.48 -22.44
N MET A 54 -13.68 -6.56 -23.68
CA MET A 54 -13.23 -7.51 -24.70
C MET A 54 -11.77 -7.25 -25.12
N ASP A 55 -11.42 -5.98 -25.39
CA ASP A 55 -10.05 -5.58 -25.76
C ASP A 55 -9.06 -5.92 -24.64
N ALA A 56 -9.47 -5.71 -23.38
CA ALA A 56 -8.65 -6.04 -22.23
C ALA A 56 -8.40 -7.55 -22.09
N ALA A 57 -9.36 -8.40 -22.47
CA ALA A 57 -9.20 -9.84 -22.48
C ALA A 57 -8.21 -10.30 -23.56
N GLN A 58 -8.23 -9.66 -24.73
CA GLN A 58 -7.32 -9.98 -25.85
C GLN A 58 -5.88 -9.51 -25.59
N THR A 59 -5.67 -8.45 -24.82
CA THR A 59 -4.33 -7.88 -24.53
C THR A 59 -3.50 -8.74 -23.53
N GLY A 60 -3.92 -9.97 -23.23
CA GLY A 60 -3.20 -10.87 -22.32
C GLY A 60 -3.29 -10.48 -20.84
N SER A 61 -4.33 -9.73 -20.46
CA SER A 61 -4.61 -9.43 -19.05
C SER A 61 -5.01 -10.71 -18.31
N ASP A 62 -4.41 -11.01 -17.16
CA ASP A 62 -4.82 -12.16 -16.35
C ASP A 62 -6.29 -12.02 -15.91
N LEU A 63 -7.09 -13.00 -16.36
CA LEU A 63 -8.55 -13.06 -16.25
C LEU A 63 -9.05 -13.11 -14.79
N SER A 64 -8.17 -13.54 -13.88
CA SER A 64 -8.43 -13.72 -12.45
C SER A 64 -8.26 -12.42 -11.66
N PHE A 65 -7.57 -11.42 -12.21
CA PHE A 65 -7.27 -10.20 -11.47
C PHE A 65 -8.48 -9.25 -11.42
N LYS A 66 -8.80 -8.82 -10.20
CA LYS A 66 -9.66 -7.66 -9.97
C LYS A 66 -8.92 -6.43 -10.49
N ARG A 67 -9.49 -5.75 -11.50
CA ARG A 67 -8.90 -4.54 -12.13
C ARG A 67 -8.42 -3.59 -11.02
N LYS A 68 -7.11 -3.30 -10.94
CA LYS A 68 -6.61 -2.20 -10.11
C LYS A 68 -7.32 -0.95 -10.61
N LEU A 69 -7.96 -0.20 -9.71
CA LEU A 69 -8.57 1.10 -10.05
C LEU A 69 -7.55 1.89 -10.88
N LYS A 70 -7.96 2.36 -12.06
CA LYS A 70 -7.16 3.29 -12.87
C LYS A 70 -7.08 4.58 -12.04
N VAL A 71 -6.06 4.68 -11.19
CA VAL A 71 -5.88 5.80 -10.27
C VAL A 71 -5.65 7.03 -11.16
N ARG A 72 -6.65 7.90 -11.25
CA ARG A 72 -6.49 9.20 -11.88
C ARG A 72 -5.39 9.93 -11.10
N LEU A 73 -4.25 10.18 -11.75
CA LEU A 73 -3.17 10.92 -11.13
C LEU A 73 -3.63 12.36 -10.99
N LEU A 74 -3.82 12.81 -9.75
CA LEU A 74 -4.19 14.20 -9.46
C LEU A 74 -3.11 15.19 -9.94
N PHE A 75 -1.85 14.73 -10.01
CA PHE A 75 -0.70 15.55 -10.38
C PHE A 75 0.27 14.78 -11.29
N PRO A 76 -0.07 14.57 -12.58
CA PRO A 76 0.73 13.74 -13.48
C PRO A 76 2.10 14.35 -13.79
N VAL A 77 2.21 15.68 -13.81
CA VAL A 77 3.47 16.40 -14.07
C VAL A 77 4.49 16.15 -12.96
N ILE A 78 4.08 16.31 -11.70
CA ILE A 78 4.91 16.06 -10.52
C ILE A 78 5.37 14.60 -10.50
N ASP A 79 4.45 13.68 -10.79
CA ASP A 79 4.72 12.25 -10.84
C ASP A 79 5.82 11.89 -11.85
N LYS A 80 5.69 12.40 -13.08
CA LYS A 80 6.62 12.16 -14.19
C LYS A 80 8.01 12.69 -13.87
N LYS A 81 8.11 13.94 -13.40
CA LYS A 81 9.40 14.58 -13.06
C LYS A 81 10.09 13.90 -11.89
N THR A 82 9.33 13.53 -10.85
CA THR A 82 9.87 12.82 -9.68
C THR A 82 10.38 11.44 -10.10
N LEU A 83 9.67 10.72 -10.96
CA LEU A 83 10.10 9.41 -11.47
C LEU A 83 11.40 9.52 -12.27
N ALA A 84 11.50 10.47 -13.19
CA ALA A 84 12.70 10.66 -14.01
C ALA A 84 13.94 10.90 -13.14
N TRP A 85 13.79 11.71 -12.09
CA TRP A 85 14.85 11.95 -11.11
C TRP A 85 15.23 10.69 -10.33
N VAL A 86 14.25 9.92 -9.84
CA VAL A 86 14.53 8.64 -9.14
C VAL A 86 15.27 7.65 -10.08
N GLN A 87 14.85 7.56 -11.33
CA GLN A 87 15.49 6.69 -12.32
C GLN A 87 16.94 7.10 -12.61
N ALA A 88 17.23 8.40 -12.68
CA ALA A 88 18.58 8.92 -12.83
C ALA A 88 19.48 8.50 -11.66
N LEU A 89 18.99 8.62 -10.42
CA LEU A 89 19.74 8.18 -9.23
C LEU A 89 19.92 6.66 -9.13
N LYS A 90 18.96 5.88 -9.64
CA LYS A 90 19.11 4.42 -9.70
C LYS A 90 20.16 3.98 -10.71
N LYS A 91 20.34 4.71 -11.82
CA LYS A 91 21.42 4.44 -12.79
C LYS A 91 22.81 4.62 -12.17
N THR A 92 22.94 5.54 -11.22
CA THR A 92 24.19 5.76 -10.48
C THR A 92 24.35 4.84 -9.25
N ASN A 93 23.46 3.84 -9.11
CA ASN A 93 23.41 2.90 -7.98
C ASN A 93 23.20 3.59 -6.61
N TYR A 94 22.58 4.77 -6.59
CA TYR A 94 22.31 5.50 -5.35
C TYR A 94 21.03 5.00 -4.67
N LEU A 95 21.06 4.86 -3.34
CA LEU A 95 19.90 4.48 -2.55
C LEU A 95 18.96 5.68 -2.36
N VAL A 96 17.81 5.64 -3.04
CA VAL A 96 16.76 6.66 -2.85
C VAL A 96 15.92 6.34 -1.62
N THR A 97 15.89 7.25 -0.64
CA THR A 97 15.03 7.10 0.54
C THR A 97 13.66 7.77 0.33
N PRO A 98 12.59 7.33 1.04
CA PRO A 98 11.26 7.93 0.90
C PRO A 98 11.22 9.45 1.20
N THR A 99 12.04 9.92 2.14
CA THR A 99 12.14 11.35 2.49
C THR A 99 12.75 12.17 1.36
N MET A 100 13.70 11.60 0.60
CA MET A 100 14.23 12.27 -0.58
C MET A 100 13.19 12.38 -1.70
N ILE A 101 12.33 11.38 -1.88
CA ILE A 101 11.22 11.43 -2.85
C ILE A 101 10.22 12.51 -2.42
N GLN A 102 9.90 12.60 -1.13
CA GLN A 102 9.04 13.65 -0.59
C GLN A 102 9.61 15.04 -0.90
N SER A 103 10.87 15.28 -0.54
CA SER A 103 11.54 16.57 -0.75
C SER A 103 11.62 16.93 -2.24
N ARG A 104 11.95 15.97 -3.10
CA ARG A 104 12.00 16.21 -4.54
C ARG A 104 10.64 16.55 -5.12
N ALA A 105 9.58 15.84 -4.72
CA ALA A 105 8.24 16.09 -5.22
C ALA A 105 7.71 17.49 -4.83
N GLU A 106 8.02 17.97 -3.62
CA GLU A 106 7.70 19.34 -3.19
C GLU A 106 8.51 20.38 -3.98
N ALA A 107 9.80 20.12 -4.24
CA ALA A 107 10.60 21.00 -5.09
C ALA A 107 10.03 21.10 -6.51
N VAL A 108 9.65 19.97 -7.11
CA VAL A 108 9.01 19.95 -8.44
C VAL A 108 7.67 20.70 -8.43
N ALA A 109 6.87 20.59 -7.37
CA ALA A 109 5.62 21.33 -7.27
C ALA A 109 5.83 22.84 -7.26
N LYS A 110 6.90 23.30 -6.58
CA LYS A 110 7.31 24.71 -6.55
C LYS A 110 7.84 25.17 -7.92
N GLU A 111 8.68 24.36 -8.57
CA GLU A 111 9.22 24.63 -9.92
C GLU A 111 8.08 24.77 -10.96
N GLU A 112 7.07 23.90 -10.89
CA GLU A 112 5.93 23.90 -11.81
C GLU A 112 4.81 24.87 -11.41
N GLY A 113 4.98 25.60 -10.30
CA GLY A 113 3.98 26.54 -9.81
C GLY A 113 2.62 25.89 -9.48
N ILE A 114 2.62 24.63 -9.03
CA ILE A 114 1.38 23.90 -8.65
C ILE A 114 1.06 24.20 -7.19
N PRO A 115 0.08 25.06 -6.87
CA PRO A 115 -0.26 25.38 -5.49
C PRO A 115 -0.94 24.18 -4.81
N ASN A 116 -0.85 24.13 -3.48
CA ASN A 116 -1.55 23.16 -2.61
C ASN A 116 -1.17 21.69 -2.81
N PHE A 117 -0.10 21.38 -3.55
CA PHE A 117 0.44 20.02 -3.57
C PHE A 117 1.21 19.72 -2.28
N ARG A 118 0.92 18.57 -1.67
CA ARG A 118 1.66 18.06 -0.51
C ARG A 118 2.15 16.64 -0.78
N ALA A 119 3.46 16.44 -0.75
CA ALA A 119 4.07 15.12 -0.87
C ALA A 119 3.97 14.33 0.45
N SER A 120 2.74 14.16 0.95
CA SER A 120 2.49 13.41 2.19
C SER A 120 3.06 12.00 2.14
N LYS A 121 3.30 11.39 3.31
CA LYS A 121 3.77 9.99 3.42
C LYS A 121 2.93 9.03 2.57
N GLY A 122 1.60 9.17 2.59
CA GLY A 122 0.70 8.34 1.79
C GLY A 122 0.79 8.59 0.28
N TRP A 123 1.15 9.82 -0.15
CA TRP A 123 1.45 10.09 -1.57
C TRP A 123 2.73 9.37 -1.99
N VAL A 124 3.78 9.41 -1.16
CA VAL A 124 5.07 8.75 -1.41
C VAL A 124 4.92 7.22 -1.45
N GLU A 125 4.20 6.62 -0.51
CA GLU A 125 3.92 5.18 -0.48
C GLU A 125 3.18 4.74 -1.77
N LYS A 126 2.15 5.50 -2.17
CA LYS A 126 1.42 5.25 -3.42
C LYS A 126 2.30 5.47 -4.65
N PHE A 127 3.20 6.47 -4.64
CA PHE A 127 4.14 6.72 -5.73
C PHE A 127 5.11 5.54 -5.90
N ILE A 128 5.71 5.07 -4.81
CA ILE A 128 6.60 3.90 -4.79
C ILE A 128 5.86 2.66 -5.32
N GLY A 129 4.64 2.42 -4.84
CA GLY A 129 3.82 1.29 -5.26
C GLY A 129 3.38 1.35 -6.73
N ARG A 130 3.06 2.54 -7.25
CA ARG A 130 2.68 2.74 -8.66
C ARG A 130 3.85 2.49 -9.61
N HIS A 131 5.06 2.86 -9.22
CA HIS A 131 6.27 2.72 -10.05
C HIS A 131 7.12 1.48 -9.72
N SER A 132 6.60 0.57 -8.88
CA SER A 132 7.28 -0.67 -8.45
C SER A 132 8.73 -0.43 -7.99
N LEU A 133 8.95 0.68 -7.28
CA LEU A 133 10.29 1.06 -6.87
C LEU A 133 10.72 0.20 -5.67
N ARG A 134 11.69 -0.71 -5.85
CA ARG A 134 12.41 -1.28 -4.71
C ARG A 134 13.15 -0.15 -3.99
N MET A 135 12.79 0.07 -2.73
CA MET A 135 13.46 1.00 -1.83
C MET A 135 13.92 0.21 -0.60
N GLY A 136 15.19 0.37 -0.23
CA GLY A 136 15.67 -0.05 1.07
C GLY A 136 15.07 0.89 2.11
N MET A 137 14.02 0.46 2.81
CA MET A 137 13.59 1.15 4.00
C MET A 137 14.73 1.05 5.01
N VAL A 138 15.50 2.13 5.17
CA VAL A 138 16.27 2.34 6.39
C VAL A 138 15.23 2.62 7.47
N ASP A 139 14.92 1.58 8.22
CA ASP A 139 14.11 1.69 9.42
C ASP A 139 14.90 2.53 10.42
N VAL A 140 14.68 3.84 10.40
CA VAL A 140 15.09 4.73 11.48
C VAL A 140 14.08 4.60 12.62
N ALA A 141 13.72 3.37 13.00
CA ALA A 141 13.43 3.10 14.39
C ALA A 141 14.66 3.59 15.14
N SER A 142 14.51 4.68 15.89
CA SER A 142 15.54 5.21 16.77
C SER A 142 16.03 4.04 17.61
N LYS A 143 17.16 3.42 17.22
CA LYS A 143 17.71 2.27 17.92
C LYS A 143 18.09 2.80 19.29
N LYS A 144 17.18 2.66 20.26
CA LYS A 144 17.40 3.15 21.61
C LYS A 144 18.66 2.47 22.10
N ARG A 145 19.61 3.28 22.55
CA ARG A 145 20.88 2.80 23.10
C ARG A 145 20.72 2.62 24.60
N CYS A 146 21.58 1.81 25.17
CA CYS A 146 21.79 1.76 26.61
C CYS A 146 22.01 3.18 27.15
N GLU A 147 21.39 3.52 28.28
CA GLU A 147 21.52 4.84 28.91
C GLU A 147 22.89 5.09 29.55
N HIS A 148 23.71 4.05 29.73
CA HIS A 148 25.10 4.21 30.14
C HIS A 148 25.90 5.03 29.11
N ALA A 149 26.61 6.05 29.58
CA ALA A 149 27.37 6.96 28.74
C ALA A 149 28.33 6.22 27.81
N GLY A 150 28.31 6.56 26.52
CA GLY A 150 29.15 5.93 25.50
C GLY A 150 28.75 4.49 25.12
N CYS A 151 27.73 3.91 25.72
CA CYS A 151 27.34 2.53 25.41
C CYS A 151 26.49 2.45 24.13
N SER A 152 26.94 1.62 23.19
CA SER A 152 26.22 1.40 21.93
C SER A 152 25.33 0.15 21.91
N ASN A 153 25.25 -0.57 23.03
CA ASN A 153 24.50 -1.81 23.12
C ASN A 153 22.98 -1.58 23.22
N TRP A 154 22.22 -2.62 22.83
CA TRP A 154 20.77 -2.62 22.92
C TRP A 154 20.30 -2.73 24.38
N PRO A 155 19.35 -1.90 24.84
CA PRO A 155 18.87 -1.94 26.20
C PRO A 155 17.80 -3.03 26.38
N PHE A 156 18.14 -4.08 27.12
CA PHE A 156 17.25 -5.21 27.42
C PHE A 156 16.73 -5.23 28.87
N PHE A 157 17.39 -4.50 29.77
CA PHE A 157 17.15 -4.59 31.20
C PHE A 157 16.54 -3.29 31.75
N ASN A 158 15.61 -3.45 32.67
CA ASN A 158 15.02 -2.37 33.48
C ASN A 158 14.44 -2.98 34.77
N PHE A 159 13.90 -2.16 35.67
CA PHE A 159 13.22 -2.63 36.88
C PHE A 159 11.86 -3.28 36.58
N GLU A 160 11.37 -4.09 37.52
CA GLU A 160 10.11 -4.81 37.38
C GLU A 160 8.91 -3.85 37.21
N GLY A 161 7.97 -4.20 36.35
CA GLY A 161 6.82 -3.36 35.98
C GLY A 161 7.07 -2.45 34.76
N GLU A 162 8.33 -2.21 34.40
CA GLU A 162 8.67 -1.37 33.25
C GLU A 162 8.49 -2.07 31.90
N LYS A 163 7.97 -1.34 30.91
CA LYS A 163 7.67 -1.87 29.56
C LYS A 163 8.78 -1.64 28.55
N ARG A 164 9.85 -0.94 28.93
CA ARG A 164 10.99 -0.58 28.07
C ARG A 164 12.31 -0.90 28.77
N GLY A 165 13.27 -1.47 28.05
CA GLY A 165 14.64 -1.62 28.53
C GLY A 165 15.37 -0.27 28.55
N ARG A 166 16.20 -0.05 29.58
CA ARG A 166 17.07 1.14 29.74
C ARG A 166 18.55 0.79 29.64
N PHE A 167 18.95 -0.40 30.10
CA PHE A 167 20.34 -0.82 30.15
C PHE A 167 20.61 -2.12 29.39
N CYS A 168 21.83 -2.29 28.89
CA CYS A 168 22.27 -3.53 28.24
C CYS A 168 22.68 -4.58 29.27
N MET A 169 23.11 -5.75 28.81
CA MET A 169 23.55 -6.84 29.70
C MET A 169 24.77 -6.49 30.54
N GLN A 170 25.69 -5.69 29.99
CA GLN A 170 26.91 -5.26 30.67
C GLN A 170 26.68 -4.14 31.70
N HIS A 171 25.63 -3.33 31.50
CA HIS A 171 25.29 -2.19 32.37
C HIS A 171 24.01 -2.43 33.18
N LYS A 172 23.65 -3.70 33.39
CA LYS A 172 22.51 -4.10 34.20
C LYS A 172 22.81 -3.80 35.67
N LEU A 173 21.96 -3.02 36.33
CA LEU A 173 22.04 -2.81 37.78
C LEU A 173 21.42 -3.99 38.54
N VAL A 174 21.85 -4.17 39.80
CA VAL A 174 21.27 -5.15 40.73
C VAL A 174 19.77 -4.89 40.87
N GLY A 175 18.96 -5.96 40.83
CA GLY A 175 17.49 -5.86 40.88
C GLY A 175 16.80 -5.58 39.55
N MET A 176 17.53 -5.35 38.45
CA MET A 176 16.90 -5.24 37.13
C MET A 176 16.50 -6.62 36.57
N VAL A 177 15.40 -6.65 35.81
CA VAL A 177 14.90 -7.81 35.07
C VAL A 177 14.98 -7.56 33.56
N ARG A 178 15.02 -8.63 32.78
CA ARG A 178 14.97 -8.51 31.31
C ARG A 178 13.55 -8.15 30.88
N VAL A 179 13.37 -6.96 30.33
CA VAL A 179 12.06 -6.47 29.88
C VAL A 179 11.64 -7.27 28.65
N LYS A 180 10.52 -7.99 28.78
CA LYS A 180 9.92 -8.73 27.66
C LYS A 180 9.01 -7.78 26.89
N SER A 181 9.09 -7.80 25.56
CA SER A 181 8.13 -7.13 24.67
C SER A 181 6.70 -7.56 25.02
N LYS A 182 5.70 -6.70 24.77
CA LYS A 182 4.29 -7.10 24.88
C LYS A 182 4.08 -8.34 24.00
N ARG A 183 3.82 -9.48 24.63
CA ARG A 183 3.48 -10.72 23.96
C ARG A 183 2.10 -10.59 23.33
N CYS A 184 1.87 -11.31 22.24
CA CYS A 184 0.55 -11.46 21.66
C CYS A 184 -0.46 -11.91 22.74
N LYS A 185 -1.68 -11.38 22.70
CA LYS A 185 -2.75 -11.71 23.66
C LYS A 185 -3.32 -13.13 23.47
N HIS A 186 -2.85 -13.87 22.47
CA HIS A 186 -3.36 -15.19 22.13
C HIS A 186 -2.68 -16.27 22.98
N ALA A 187 -3.46 -17.14 23.61
CA ALA A 187 -2.95 -18.25 24.40
C ALA A 187 -2.07 -19.17 23.52
N GLY A 188 -0.85 -19.46 23.98
CA GLY A 188 0.13 -20.27 23.23
C GLY A 188 1.04 -19.50 22.27
N CYS A 189 0.85 -18.20 22.06
CA CYS A 189 1.73 -17.42 21.20
C CYS A 189 2.92 -16.82 21.97
N GLY A 190 4.12 -17.35 21.75
CA GLY A 190 5.38 -16.88 22.35
C GLY A 190 6.04 -15.68 21.65
N ARG A 191 5.34 -15.01 20.72
CA ARG A 191 5.81 -13.84 19.98
C ARG A 191 5.00 -12.59 20.31
#